data_AF-A0A0E4HAR3-F1
#
_entry.id   AF-A0A0E4HAR3-F1
#
_cell.length_a   1.000
_cell.length_b   1.000
_cell.length_c   1.000
_cell.angle_alpha   90.00
_cell.angle_beta   90.00
_cell.angle_gamma   90.00
#
_symmetry.space_group_name_H-M   'P 1'
#
loop_
_entity.id
_entity.type
_entity.pdbx_description
1 polymer ?
#
loop_
_entity_poly.entity_id
_entity_poly.type
_entity_poly.pdbx_seq_one_letter_code
_entity_poly.pdbx_strand_id
1 'polypeptide(L)'
;MLIVSLLVVLYGSYTLLFKTPAAPSVRHLENQEDYIASLSKYRNVKALKKDVLLALDQLERIEKKKSTLLQVLGERFEPAELSYRKFLSVITEVEKLFYLNLRGILSKLSIFDASEFTLFTNRQKPKSFSDALVHRKTGLYNEYFAHVTGYLGANEEILLKLDQLLLEISQLDSTDYTAIEEMPCMKELSALIGQTKLYQN
;
A
#
# COMPACT_ATOMS: atom_id res chain seq x y z
N MET A 1 -49.11 -15.82 16.50
CA MET A 1 -48.51 -15.43 15.20
C MET A 1 -47.63 -14.18 15.26
N LEU A 2 -47.76 -13.29 16.26
CA LEU A 2 -46.93 -12.06 16.35
C LEU A 2 -45.47 -12.29 16.77
N ILE A 3 -45.20 -13.27 17.64
CA ILE A 3 -43.86 -13.52 18.19
C ILE A 3 -42.88 -14.07 17.12
N VAL A 4 -43.39 -14.89 16.20
CA VAL A 4 -42.58 -15.45 15.10
C VAL A 4 -42.18 -14.36 14.10
N SER A 5 -43.07 -13.40 13.83
CA SER A 5 -42.77 -12.28 12.94
C SER A 5 -41.68 -11.35 13.51
N LEU A 6 -41.71 -11.11 14.83
CA LEU A 6 -40.70 -10.29 15.51
C LEU A 6 -39.30 -10.94 15.44
N LEU A 7 -39.22 -12.26 15.64
CA LEU A 7 -37.95 -12.99 15.55
C LEU A 7 -37.35 -13.01 14.15
N VAL A 8 -38.19 -13.11 13.10
CA VAL A 8 -37.74 -13.05 11.71
C VAL A 8 -37.20 -11.66 11.35
N VAL A 9 -37.85 -10.58 11.82
CA VAL A 9 -37.38 -9.21 11.60
C VAL A 9 -36.06 -8.96 12.33
N LEU A 10 -35.93 -9.40 13.58
CA LEU A 10 -34.70 -9.25 14.34
C LEU A 10 -33.55 -10.06 13.73
N TYR A 11 -33.79 -11.30 13.32
CA TYR A 11 -32.77 -12.13 12.67
C TYR A 11 -32.38 -11.61 11.28
N GLY A 12 -33.35 -11.12 10.50
CA GLY A 12 -33.12 -10.46 9.22
C GLY A 12 -32.29 -9.19 9.35
N SER A 13 -32.58 -8.35 10.35
CA SER A 13 -31.81 -7.14 10.63
C SER A 13 -30.38 -7.44 11.12
N TYR A 14 -30.21 -8.46 11.98
CA TYR A 14 -28.90 -8.90 12.43
C TYR A 14 -28.06 -9.44 11.28
N THR A 15 -28.63 -10.28 10.42
CA THR A 15 -27.92 -10.81 9.25
C THR A 15 -27.63 -9.77 8.17
N LEU A 16 -28.40 -8.68 8.09
CA LEU A 16 -28.14 -7.59 7.16
C LEU A 16 -27.06 -6.61 7.67
N LEU A 17 -27.07 -6.31 8.98
CA LEU A 17 -26.13 -5.38 9.62
C LEU A 17 -24.78 -6.03 9.98
N PHE A 18 -24.77 -7.34 10.24
CA PHE A 18 -23.57 -8.09 10.65
C PHE A 18 -23.13 -9.14 9.63
N LYS A 19 -23.69 -9.14 8.41
CA LYS A 19 -23.05 -9.85 7.29
C LYS A 19 -21.72 -9.16 7.05
N THR A 20 -20.64 -9.81 7.43
CA THR A 20 -19.29 -9.44 7.00
C THR A 20 -19.34 -9.29 5.47
N PRO A 21 -19.15 -8.09 4.91
CA PRO A 21 -19.11 -7.93 3.47
C PRO A 21 -18.09 -8.93 2.94
N ALA A 22 -18.48 -9.73 1.95
CA ALA A 22 -17.54 -10.60 1.26
C ALA A 22 -16.32 -9.74 0.93
N ALA A 23 -15.14 -10.16 1.41
CA ALA A 23 -13.94 -9.35 1.38
C ALA A 23 -13.81 -8.73 -0.02
N PRO A 24 -13.79 -7.39 -0.17
CA PRO A 24 -13.63 -6.77 -1.48
C PRO A 24 -12.46 -7.44 -2.18
N SER A 25 -12.72 -7.96 -3.37
CA SER A 25 -11.64 -8.48 -4.19
C SER A 25 -10.67 -7.31 -4.42
N VAL A 26 -9.36 -7.60 -4.47
CA VAL A 26 -8.30 -6.60 -4.70
C VAL A 26 -8.55 -5.72 -5.95
N ARG A 27 -9.50 -6.12 -6.81
CA ARG A 27 -9.94 -5.41 -8.02
C ARG A 27 -10.78 -4.15 -7.75
N HIS A 28 -11.34 -3.93 -6.56
CA HIS A 28 -12.11 -2.72 -6.23
C HIS A 28 -11.54 -2.07 -4.96
N LEU A 29 -10.39 -1.43 -5.12
CA LEU A 29 -9.80 -0.54 -4.11
C LEU A 29 -9.73 0.82 -4.79
N GLU A 30 -10.57 1.76 -4.37
CA GLU A 30 -10.69 3.08 -5.00
C GLU A 30 -10.17 4.19 -4.10
N ASN A 31 -10.31 4.03 -2.79
CA ASN A 31 -9.92 5.03 -1.81
C ASN A 31 -9.03 4.43 -0.71
N GLN A 32 -8.39 5.30 0.07
CA GLN A 32 -7.49 4.91 1.15
C GLN A 32 -8.17 3.99 2.19
N GLU A 33 -9.44 4.22 2.51
CA GLU A 33 -10.20 3.43 3.48
C GLU A 33 -10.32 1.97 3.03
N ASP A 34 -10.50 1.72 1.73
CA ASP A 34 -10.53 0.36 1.16
C ASP A 34 -9.21 -0.39 1.39
N TYR A 35 -8.08 0.32 1.24
CA TYR A 35 -6.75 -0.24 1.49
C TYR A 35 -6.55 -0.52 2.98
N ILE A 36 -6.92 0.41 3.86
CA ILE A 36 -6.87 0.22 5.33
C ILE A 36 -7.71 -1.00 5.74
N ALA A 37 -8.95 -1.08 5.27
CA ALA A 37 -9.86 -2.17 5.57
C ALA A 37 -9.32 -3.51 5.07
N SER A 38 -8.71 -3.53 3.88
CA SER A 38 -8.14 -4.74 3.30
C SER A 38 -6.88 -5.22 4.01
N LEU A 39 -5.97 -4.32 4.38
CA LEU A 39 -4.77 -4.64 5.16
C LEU A 39 -5.15 -5.12 6.58
N SER A 40 -6.14 -4.47 7.19
CA SER A 40 -6.58 -4.78 8.56
C SER A 40 -7.07 -6.21 8.75
N LYS A 41 -7.58 -6.86 7.70
CA LYS A 41 -7.96 -8.29 7.72
C LYS A 41 -6.80 -9.21 8.12
N TYR A 42 -5.57 -8.82 7.80
CA TYR A 42 -4.37 -9.63 8.05
C TYR A 42 -3.63 -9.24 9.34
N ARG A 43 -4.10 -8.22 10.07
CA ARG A 43 -3.42 -7.66 11.26
C ARG A 43 -3.20 -8.67 12.39
N ASN A 44 -4.06 -9.70 12.47
CA ASN A 44 -3.98 -10.74 13.49
C ASN A 44 -3.24 -12.00 13.02
N VAL A 45 -2.80 -12.06 11.76
CA VAL A 45 -1.98 -13.17 11.26
C VAL A 45 -0.55 -12.96 11.76
N LYS A 46 -0.10 -13.78 12.70
CA LYS A 46 1.19 -13.63 13.39
C LYS A 46 2.38 -13.45 12.43
N ALA A 47 2.41 -14.22 11.34
CA ALA A 47 3.47 -14.17 10.34
C ALA A 47 3.47 -12.87 9.51
N LEU A 48 2.32 -12.21 9.34
CA LEU A 48 2.16 -11.01 8.52
C LEU A 48 2.03 -9.72 9.33
N LYS A 49 1.83 -9.84 10.65
CA LYS A 49 1.48 -8.71 11.52
C LYS A 49 2.43 -7.53 11.39
N LYS A 50 3.75 -7.78 11.39
CA LYS A 50 4.76 -6.71 11.28
C LYS A 50 4.62 -5.96 9.96
N ASP A 51 4.54 -6.69 8.86
CA ASP A 51 4.51 -6.15 7.50
C ASP A 51 3.19 -5.39 7.24
N VAL A 52 2.07 -5.91 7.76
CA VAL A 52 0.76 -5.25 7.68
C VAL A 52 0.74 -3.96 8.48
N LEU A 53 1.32 -3.93 9.68
CA LEU A 53 1.40 -2.71 10.49
C LEU A 53 2.28 -1.66 9.81
N LEU A 54 3.39 -2.07 9.19
CA LEU A 54 4.24 -1.16 8.44
C LEU A 54 3.49 -0.60 7.21
N ALA A 55 2.77 -1.43 6.45
CA ALA A 55 1.98 -0.96 5.32
C ALA A 55 0.92 0.08 5.72
N LEU A 56 0.26 -0.11 6.87
CA LEU A 56 -0.72 0.83 7.41
C LEU A 56 -0.06 2.16 7.83
N ASP A 57 1.09 2.11 8.50
CA ASP A 57 1.87 3.31 8.84
C ASP A 57 2.31 4.10 7.60
N GLN A 58 2.82 3.40 6.58
CA GLN A 58 3.20 4.00 5.31
C GLN A 58 2.02 4.70 4.64
N LEU A 59 0.83 4.09 4.69
CA LEU A 59 -0.40 4.63 4.12
C LEU A 59 -0.88 5.90 4.83
N GLU A 60 -0.68 6.02 6.14
CA GLU A 60 -0.94 7.28 6.86
C GLU A 60 0.09 8.35 6.48
N ARG A 61 1.36 7.96 6.38
CA ARG A 61 2.47 8.87 6.06
C ARG A 61 2.37 9.45 4.66
N ILE A 62 1.96 8.68 3.65
CA ILE A 62 1.86 9.18 2.26
C ILE A 62 0.82 10.31 2.15
N GLU A 63 -0.34 10.16 2.78
CA GLU A 63 -1.39 11.18 2.76
C GLU A 63 -0.94 12.48 3.42
N LYS A 64 -0.33 12.37 4.60
CA LYS A 64 0.18 13.53 5.32
C LYS A 64 1.25 14.26 4.50
N LYS A 65 2.18 13.52 3.89
CA LYS A 65 3.24 14.10 3.05
C LYS A 65 2.67 14.78 1.81
N LYS A 66 1.75 14.12 1.10
CA LYS A 66 1.07 14.71 -0.06
C LYS A 66 0.34 15.99 0.32
N SER A 67 -0.46 15.98 1.38
CA SER A 67 -1.17 17.17 1.86
C SER A 67 -0.21 18.32 2.17
N THR A 68 0.90 18.02 2.85
CA THR A 68 1.93 19.02 3.20
C THR A 68 2.62 19.59 1.96
N LEU A 69 2.99 18.72 1.00
CA LEU A 69 3.58 19.13 -0.28
C LEU A 69 2.64 20.03 -1.07
N LEU A 70 1.36 19.68 -1.18
CA LEU A 70 0.37 20.48 -1.89
C LEU A 70 0.16 21.85 -1.24
N GLN A 71 0.18 21.91 0.09
CA GLN A 71 0.10 23.18 0.81
C GLN A 71 1.32 24.06 0.50
N VAL A 72 2.54 23.54 0.69
CA VAL A 72 3.78 24.32 0.43
C VAL A 72 3.89 24.72 -1.03
N LEU A 73 3.42 23.88 -1.95
CA LEU A 73 3.39 24.20 -3.37
C LEU A 73 2.43 25.37 -3.66
N GLY A 74 1.23 25.37 -3.07
CA GLY A 74 0.26 26.46 -3.23
C GLY A 74 0.66 27.77 -2.54
N GLU A 75 1.49 27.71 -1.50
CA GLU A 75 2.06 28.89 -0.85
C GLU A 75 3.16 29.56 -1.71
N ARG A 76 3.76 28.83 -2.65
CA ARG A 76 4.93 29.28 -3.44
C ARG A 76 4.65 29.56 -4.90
N PHE A 77 3.67 28.89 -5.49
CA PHE A 77 3.40 28.99 -6.92
C PHE A 77 1.91 29.16 -7.16
N GLU A 78 1.57 29.96 -8.16
CA GLU A 78 0.19 30.03 -8.65
C GLU A 78 -0.19 28.72 -9.37
N PRO A 79 -1.39 28.17 -9.18
CA PRO A 79 -1.82 26.93 -9.84
C PRO A 79 -1.78 26.97 -11.38
N ALA A 80 -1.80 28.17 -11.96
CA ALA A 80 -1.68 28.37 -13.41
C ALA A 80 -0.25 28.16 -13.91
N GLU A 81 0.76 28.29 -13.06
CA GLU A 81 2.16 28.19 -13.43
C GLU A 81 2.55 26.79 -13.88
N LEU A 82 3.48 26.73 -14.85
CA LEU A 82 4.03 25.47 -15.34
C LEU A 82 4.75 24.71 -14.22
N SER A 83 5.50 25.43 -13.38
CA SER A 83 6.20 24.92 -12.20
C SER A 83 5.29 24.15 -11.26
N TYR A 84 4.17 24.77 -10.85
CA TYR A 84 3.14 24.16 -10.02
C TYR A 84 2.63 22.86 -10.64
N ARG A 85 2.25 22.91 -11.93
CA ARG A 85 1.70 21.75 -12.64
C ARG A 85 2.69 20.59 -12.74
N LYS A 86 3.98 20.88 -12.92
CA LYS A 86 5.04 19.86 -12.99
C LYS A 86 5.23 19.15 -11.64
N PHE A 87 5.35 19.89 -10.54
CA PHE A 87 5.43 19.30 -9.20
C PHE A 87 4.19 18.46 -8.89
N LEU A 88 3.00 19.02 -9.11
CA LEU A 88 1.74 18.32 -8.87
C LEU A 88 1.65 17.00 -9.65
N SER A 89 2.08 17.00 -10.91
CA SER A 89 2.10 15.81 -11.76
C SER A 89 3.00 14.72 -11.16
N VAL A 90 4.24 15.06 -10.80
CA VAL A 90 5.20 14.10 -10.22
C VAL A 90 4.69 13.55 -8.88
N ILE A 91 4.19 14.42 -7.99
CA ILE A 91 3.62 14.01 -6.70
C ILE A 91 2.48 13.00 -6.90
N THR A 92 1.57 13.29 -7.84
CA THR A 92 0.41 12.45 -8.13
C THR A 92 0.81 11.10 -8.74
N GLU A 93 1.79 11.07 -9.65
CA GLU A 93 2.24 9.83 -10.29
C GLU A 93 3.00 8.93 -9.29
N VAL A 94 3.79 9.51 -8.40
CA VAL A 94 4.52 8.77 -7.34
C VAL A 94 3.54 8.21 -6.32
N GLU A 95 2.49 8.95 -5.96
CA GLU A 95 1.41 8.43 -5.12
C GLU A 95 0.71 7.22 -5.77
N LYS A 96 0.39 7.30 -7.07
CA LYS A 96 -0.17 6.14 -7.79
C LYS A 96 0.75 4.93 -7.72
N LEU A 97 2.06 5.12 -7.85
CA LEU A 97 3.04 4.05 -7.72
C LEU A 97 3.01 3.42 -6.32
N PHE A 98 2.94 4.24 -5.27
CA PHE A 98 2.79 3.76 -3.90
C PHE A 98 1.53 2.88 -3.73
N TYR A 99 0.39 3.31 -4.27
CA TYR A 99 -0.85 2.52 -4.24
C TYR A 99 -0.81 1.25 -5.09
N LEU A 100 -0.04 1.24 -6.19
CA LEU A 100 0.23 0.03 -6.97
C LEU A 100 1.05 -0.99 -6.17
N ASN A 101 2.07 -0.54 -5.43
CA ASN A 101 2.85 -1.41 -4.53
C ASN A 101 1.96 -1.98 -3.42
N LEU A 102 1.09 -1.18 -2.82
CA LEU A 102 0.11 -1.66 -1.83
C LEU A 102 -0.84 -2.72 -2.41
N ARG A 103 -1.27 -2.54 -3.67
CA ARG A 103 -2.06 -3.56 -4.37
C ARG A 103 -1.25 -4.84 -4.58
N GLY A 104 0.04 -4.71 -4.91
CA GLY A 104 0.99 -5.82 -4.98
C GLY A 104 1.08 -6.58 -3.66
N ILE A 105 1.23 -5.87 -2.54
CA ILE A 105 1.23 -6.44 -1.18
C ILE A 105 -0.07 -7.19 -0.93
N LEU A 106 -1.23 -6.52 -1.09
CA LEU A 106 -2.55 -7.14 -0.84
C LEU A 106 -2.79 -8.38 -1.71
N SER A 107 -2.33 -8.37 -2.97
CA SER A 107 -2.37 -9.54 -3.84
C SER A 107 -1.59 -10.70 -3.23
N LYS A 108 -0.34 -10.49 -2.79
CA LYS A 108 0.46 -11.53 -2.12
C LYS A 108 -0.16 -11.99 -0.80
N LEU A 109 -0.67 -11.08 0.02
CA LEU A 109 -1.35 -11.41 1.28
C LEU A 109 -2.61 -12.26 1.05
N SER A 110 -3.35 -12.01 -0.03
CA SER A 110 -4.58 -12.75 -0.34
C SER A 110 -4.36 -14.20 -0.74
N ILE A 111 -3.16 -14.52 -1.24
CA ILE A 111 -2.76 -15.88 -1.63
C ILE A 111 -2.12 -16.63 -0.45
N PHE A 112 -1.70 -15.92 0.59
CA PHE A 112 -1.01 -16.50 1.73
C PHE A 112 -1.97 -17.26 2.66
N ASP A 113 -1.78 -18.58 2.75
CA ASP A 113 -2.44 -19.40 3.77
C ASP A 113 -1.59 -19.47 5.05
N ALA A 114 -2.04 -18.75 6.08
CA ALA A 114 -1.38 -18.72 7.38
C ALA A 114 -1.41 -20.07 8.11
N SER A 115 -2.49 -20.84 7.96
CA SER A 115 -2.63 -22.15 8.60
C SER A 115 -1.64 -23.13 7.99
N GLU A 116 -1.56 -23.15 6.66
CA GLU A 116 -0.61 -23.96 5.91
C GLU A 116 0.84 -23.58 6.24
N PHE A 117 1.14 -22.27 6.31
CA PHE A 117 2.47 -21.80 6.70
C PHE A 117 2.90 -22.31 8.08
N THR A 118 2.01 -22.29 9.08
CA THR A 118 2.36 -22.80 10.42
C THR A 118 2.62 -24.30 10.44
N LEU A 119 2.00 -25.08 9.56
CA LEU A 119 2.24 -26.53 9.44
C LEU A 119 3.64 -26.83 8.90
N PHE A 120 4.15 -25.99 7.98
CA PHE A 120 5.45 -26.18 7.35
C PHE A 120 6.61 -25.50 8.09
N THR A 121 6.33 -24.57 9.02
CA THR A 121 7.36 -23.83 9.79
C THR A 121 7.48 -24.23 11.26
N ASN A 122 6.46 -24.86 11.85
CA ASN A 122 6.60 -25.42 13.19
C ASN A 122 7.37 -26.74 13.18
N ARG A 123 8.11 -27.02 14.27
CA ARG A 123 8.87 -28.27 14.47
C ARG A 123 8.01 -29.52 14.54
N GLN A 124 6.69 -29.39 14.61
CA GLN A 124 5.74 -30.49 14.48
C GLN A 124 5.55 -30.81 13.00
N LYS A 125 6.60 -31.31 12.35
CA LYS A 125 6.46 -31.92 11.02
C LYS A 125 5.32 -32.94 11.09
N PRO A 126 4.28 -32.84 10.26
CA PRO A 126 3.39 -33.97 10.06
C PRO A 126 4.28 -35.12 9.61
N LYS A 127 4.28 -36.24 10.34
CA LYS A 127 5.06 -37.46 10.00
C LYS A 127 4.79 -37.99 8.57
N SER A 128 3.84 -37.38 7.85
CA SER A 128 3.35 -37.74 6.53
C SER A 128 4.03 -37.02 5.35
N PHE A 129 4.81 -35.94 5.55
CA PHE A 129 5.40 -35.19 4.43
C PHE A 129 6.89 -35.45 4.24
N SER A 130 7.34 -35.48 2.98
CA SER A 130 8.76 -35.61 2.65
C SER A 130 9.51 -34.31 2.92
N ASP A 131 10.78 -34.42 3.29
CA ASP A 131 11.64 -33.25 3.56
C ASP A 131 11.76 -32.33 2.34
N ALA A 132 11.83 -32.90 1.14
CA ALA A 132 11.86 -32.14 -0.11
C ALA A 132 10.61 -31.27 -0.32
N LEU A 133 9.42 -31.78 0.05
CA LEU A 133 8.17 -31.03 -0.05
C LEU A 133 8.15 -29.86 0.96
N VAL A 134 8.54 -30.13 2.21
CA VAL A 134 8.63 -29.11 3.27
C VAL A 134 9.58 -27.98 2.86
N HIS A 135 10.75 -28.32 2.32
CA HIS A 135 11.71 -27.33 1.82
C HIS A 135 11.15 -26.50 0.66
N ARG A 136 10.50 -27.12 -0.32
CA ARG A 136 9.87 -26.37 -1.44
C ARG A 136 8.77 -25.43 -0.96
N LYS A 137 7.88 -25.89 -0.07
CA LYS A 137 6.81 -25.04 0.48
C LYS A 137 7.37 -23.88 1.29
N THR A 138 8.37 -24.14 2.14
CA THR A 138 9.07 -23.08 2.90
C THR A 138 9.72 -22.06 1.96
N GLY A 139 10.38 -22.52 0.89
CA GLY A 139 10.98 -21.65 -0.12
C GLY A 139 9.96 -20.74 -0.79
N LEU A 140 8.80 -21.29 -1.18
CA LEU A 140 7.71 -20.50 -1.78
C LEU A 140 7.19 -19.41 -0.84
N TYR A 141 7.02 -19.71 0.46
CA TYR A 141 6.61 -18.69 1.42
C TYR A 141 7.67 -17.61 1.60
N ASN A 142 8.94 -17.97 1.65
CA ASN A 142 10.04 -16.99 1.73
C ASN A 142 10.06 -16.07 0.51
N GLU A 143 9.76 -16.58 -0.69
CA GLU A 143 9.62 -15.78 -1.90
C GLU A 143 8.46 -14.79 -1.78
N TYR A 144 7.31 -15.21 -1.25
CA TYR A 144 6.19 -14.28 -0.97
C TYR A 144 6.57 -13.17 0.00
N PHE A 145 7.24 -13.50 1.11
CA PHE A 145 7.69 -12.49 2.06
C PHE A 145 8.76 -11.55 1.47
N ALA A 146 9.64 -12.07 0.62
CA ALA A 146 10.62 -11.26 -0.08
C ALA A 146 9.94 -10.23 -1.00
N HIS A 147 8.89 -10.62 -1.73
CA HIS A 147 8.10 -9.69 -2.54
C HIS A 147 7.39 -8.63 -1.68
N VAL A 148 6.74 -9.02 -0.59
CA VAL A 148 6.07 -8.08 0.33
C VAL A 148 7.07 -7.08 0.90
N THR A 149 8.22 -7.58 1.36
CA THR A 149 9.31 -6.73 1.89
C THR A 149 9.87 -5.80 0.81
N GLY A 150 9.99 -6.27 -0.43
CA GLY A 150 10.40 -5.45 -1.57
C GLY A 150 9.44 -4.29 -1.85
N TYR A 151 8.12 -4.55 -1.87
CA TYR A 151 7.12 -3.49 -2.02
C TYR A 151 7.13 -2.50 -0.86
N LEU A 152 7.27 -2.98 0.38
CA LEU A 152 7.39 -2.12 1.57
C LEU A 152 8.64 -1.24 1.51
N GLY A 153 9.77 -1.80 1.06
CA GLY A 153 11.02 -1.05 0.88
C GLY A 153 10.90 0.02 -0.20
N ALA A 154 10.31 -0.32 -1.35
CA ALA A 154 10.05 0.66 -2.41
C ALA A 154 9.12 1.79 -1.94
N ASN A 155 8.14 1.47 -1.10
CA ASN A 155 7.27 2.47 -0.49
C ASN A 155 8.00 3.40 0.48
N GLU A 156 8.94 2.89 1.30
CA GLU A 156 9.79 3.77 2.13
C GLU A 156 10.68 4.70 1.29
N GLU A 157 11.21 4.21 0.17
CA GLU A 157 12.00 5.04 -0.75
C GLU A 157 11.16 6.18 -1.34
N ILE A 158 9.91 5.89 -1.74
CA ILE A 158 8.95 6.91 -2.18
C ILE A 158 8.73 7.95 -1.07
N LEU A 159 8.44 7.51 0.16
CA LEU A 159 8.18 8.41 1.28
C LEU A 159 9.38 9.31 1.59
N LEU A 160 10.59 8.77 1.53
CA LEU A 160 11.83 9.52 1.72
C LEU A 160 12.03 10.57 0.63
N LYS A 161 11.83 10.21 -0.64
CA LYS A 161 11.99 11.16 -1.75
C LYS A 161 10.93 12.27 -1.70
N LEU A 162 9.71 12.00 -1.24
CA LEU A 162 8.72 13.05 -1.02
C LEU A 162 9.14 14.03 0.10
N ASP A 163 9.83 13.57 1.15
CA ASP A 163 10.42 14.45 2.16
C ASP A 163 11.55 15.32 1.60
N GLN A 164 12.39 14.73 0.75
CA GLN A 164 13.45 15.46 0.05
C GLN A 164 12.88 16.51 -0.88
N LEU A 165 11.83 16.17 -1.65
CA LEU A 165 11.13 17.12 -2.52
C LEU A 165 10.55 18.29 -1.71
N LEU A 166 9.94 17.99 -0.56
CA LEU A 166 9.40 19.03 0.32
C LEU A 166 10.49 19.99 0.79
N LEU A 167 11.64 19.45 1.19
CA LEU A 167 12.79 20.25 1.61
C LEU A 167 13.31 21.10 0.45
N GLU A 168 13.50 20.52 -0.75
CA GLU A 168 13.97 21.24 -1.92
C GLU A 168 13.00 22.38 -2.30
N ILE A 169 11.69 22.11 -2.37
CA ILE A 169 10.67 23.14 -2.65
C ILE A 169 10.72 24.24 -1.58
N SER A 170 10.93 23.90 -0.31
CA SER A 170 11.01 24.88 0.78
C SER A 170 12.23 25.81 0.67
N GLN A 171 13.27 25.38 -0.03
CA GLN A 171 14.53 26.11 -0.22
C GLN A 171 14.58 26.87 -1.55
N LEU A 172 13.61 26.68 -2.45
CA LEU A 172 13.56 27.42 -3.71
C LEU A 172 13.33 28.91 -3.45
N ASP A 173 14.26 29.72 -3.95
CA ASP A 173 14.11 31.18 -4.02
C ASP A 173 13.18 31.58 -5.19
N SER A 174 12.54 32.73 -5.05
CA SER A 174 11.43 33.17 -5.91
C SER A 174 11.76 33.46 -7.38
N THR A 175 12.99 33.21 -7.81
CA THR A 175 13.53 33.58 -9.13
C THR A 175 14.13 32.43 -9.92
N ASP A 176 14.27 31.23 -9.35
CA ASP A 176 14.99 30.10 -9.98
C ASP A 176 14.07 28.93 -10.37
N TYR A 177 12.99 29.25 -11.08
CA TYR A 177 11.91 28.31 -11.39
C TYR A 177 11.99 27.68 -12.79
N THR A 178 12.92 28.14 -13.62
CA THR A 178 13.05 27.70 -15.02
C THR A 178 13.72 26.33 -15.16
N ALA A 179 14.36 25.81 -14.10
CA ALA A 179 15.09 24.54 -14.11
C ALA A 179 14.58 23.50 -13.09
N ILE A 180 13.28 23.50 -12.77
CA ILE A 180 12.68 22.52 -11.84
C ILE A 180 12.94 21.06 -12.26
N GLU A 181 12.95 20.78 -13.57
CA GLU A 181 13.24 19.44 -14.09
C GLU A 181 14.68 19.00 -13.85
N GLU A 182 15.58 19.95 -13.62
CA GLU A 182 16.98 19.68 -13.32
C GLU A 182 17.21 19.37 -11.84
N MET A 183 16.23 19.66 -10.97
CA MET A 183 16.30 19.40 -9.54
C MET A 183 16.53 17.91 -9.28
N PRO A 184 17.47 17.56 -8.38
CA PRO A 184 17.82 16.16 -8.10
C PRO A 184 16.59 15.31 -7.75
N CYS A 185 15.74 15.78 -6.84
CA CYS A 185 14.58 15.00 -6.42
C CYS A 185 13.55 14.82 -7.55
N MET A 186 13.34 15.83 -8.39
CA MET A 186 12.45 15.74 -9.55
C MET A 186 12.93 14.69 -10.55
N LYS A 187 14.24 14.58 -10.78
CA LYS A 187 14.83 13.54 -11.64
C LYS A 187 14.67 12.15 -11.03
N GLU A 188 14.94 12.00 -9.74
CA GLU A 188 14.84 10.71 -9.06
C GLU A 188 13.40 10.18 -9.02
N LEU A 189 12.43 11.06 -8.71
CA LEU A 189 11.01 10.69 -8.73
C LEU A 189 10.54 10.38 -10.15
N SER A 190 10.98 11.16 -11.16
CA SER A 190 10.70 10.86 -12.56
C SER A 190 11.29 9.52 -13.03
N ALA A 191 12.49 9.19 -12.56
CA ALA A 191 13.12 7.90 -12.83
C ALA A 191 12.36 6.73 -12.19
N LEU A 192 11.89 6.88 -10.94
CA LEU A 192 11.01 5.88 -10.29
C LEU A 192 9.70 5.66 -11.05
N ILE A 193 9.07 6.74 -11.52
CA ILE A 193 7.86 6.65 -12.37
C ILE A 193 8.20 5.93 -13.69
N GLY A 194 9.35 6.24 -14.29
CA GLY A 194 9.79 5.63 -15.56
C GLY A 194 10.06 4.12 -15.45
N GLN A 195 10.74 3.69 -14.39
CA GLN A 195 11.05 2.28 -14.15
C GLN A 195 9.78 1.43 -14.00
N THR A 196 8.70 2.00 -13.45
CA THR A 196 7.50 1.26 -13.10
C THR A 196 6.50 1.12 -14.25
N LYS A 197 6.51 2.06 -15.21
CA LYS A 197 5.79 1.94 -16.48
C LYS A 197 6.27 0.76 -17.34
N LEU A 198 7.52 0.32 -17.18
CA LEU A 198 8.08 -0.83 -17.90
C LEU A 198 7.54 -2.19 -17.41
N TYR A 199 6.94 -2.24 -16.21
CA TYR A 199 6.40 -3.47 -15.61
C TYR A 199 4.87 -3.61 -15.78
N GLN A 200 4.21 -2.68 -16.49
CA GLN A 200 2.75 -2.71 -16.73
C GLN A 200 2.34 -3.47 -18.01
N ASN A 201 3.27 -4.16 -18.68
CA ASN A 201 3.01 -5.01 -19.85
C ASN A 201 2.86 -6.48 -19.49
#